data_AF-A0A520JPJ7-F1
#
_entry.id   AF-A0A520JPJ7-F1
#
_cell.length_a   1.000
_cell.length_b   1.000
_cell.length_c   1.000
_cell.angle_alpha   90.00
_cell.angle_beta   90.00
_cell.angle_gamma   90.00
#
_symmetry.space_group_name_H-M   'P 1'
#
loop_
_entity.id
_entity.type
_entity.pdbx_description
1 polymer ?
#
loop_
_entity_poly.entity_id
_entity_poly.type
_entity_poly.pdbx_seq_one_letter_code
_entity_poly.pdbx_strand_id
1 'polypeptide(L)'
;VVSITPIDATRSHWVVKAPAGRTVEWDAVVTDETPDRVIAWTSEPGADVANSGRVEFRDAGARGTIVTATIVYDPPAGIVGKIVAKMFQREPAIQARRDLRRFKQLMETGEIATGSFTRKQHDEEFA
;
A
#
# COMPACT_ATOMS: atom_id res chain seq x y z
N VAL A 1 2.45 0.38 7.10
CA VAL A 1 3.75 -0.28 6.79
C VAL A 1 4.75 0.05 7.89
N VAL A 2 5.61 -0.90 8.27
CA VAL A 2 6.73 -0.67 9.20
C VAL A 2 7.99 -0.37 8.40
N SER A 3 8.34 -1.23 7.43
CA SER A 3 9.47 -1.05 6.54
C SER A 3 9.22 -1.69 5.18
N ILE A 4 9.93 -1.18 4.17
CA ILE A 4 10.07 -1.76 2.84
C ILE A 4 11.56 -1.72 2.53
N THR A 5 12.18 -2.88 2.33
CA THR A 5 13.61 -2.99 2.09
C THR A 5 13.84 -3.59 0.71
N PRO A 6 14.46 -2.87 -0.24
CA PRO A 6 14.84 -3.45 -1.53
C PRO A 6 15.84 -4.59 -1.30
N ILE A 7 15.57 -5.75 -1.90
CA ILE A 7 16.51 -6.88 -1.95
C ILE A 7 17.34 -6.75 -3.24
N ASP A 8 16.66 -6.50 -4.36
CA ASP A 8 17.25 -6.21 -5.66
C ASP A 8 16.32 -5.33 -6.51
N ALA A 9 16.55 -5.29 -7.83
CA ALA A 9 15.77 -4.46 -8.77
C ALA A 9 14.28 -4.80 -8.83
N THR A 10 13.90 -6.06 -8.55
CA THR A 10 12.52 -6.55 -8.70
C THR A 10 11.95 -7.10 -7.42
N ARG A 11 12.76 -7.29 -6.38
CA ARG A 11 12.35 -7.87 -5.11
C ARG A 11 12.50 -6.92 -3.94
N SER A 12 11.54 -6.99 -3.03
CA SER A 12 11.52 -6.19 -1.81
C SER A 12 10.95 -6.98 -0.64
N HIS A 13 11.54 -6.80 0.54
CA HIS A 13 11.06 -7.34 1.80
C HIS A 13 10.13 -6.33 2.49
N TRP A 14 8.93 -6.78 2.86
CA TRP A 14 7.89 -5.96 3.47
C TRP A 14 7.60 -6.42 4.89
N VAL A 15 7.56 -5.46 5.81
CA VAL A 15 7.08 -5.69 7.18
C VAL A 15 5.93 -4.74 7.48
N VAL A 16 4.78 -5.29 7.89
CA VAL A 16 3.59 -4.49 8.20
C VAL A 16 3.01 -4.82 9.57
N LYS A 17 2.36 -3.81 10.17
CA LYS A 17 1.78 -3.93 11.52
C LYS A 17 0.54 -4.82 11.48
N ALA A 18 0.45 -5.69 12.48
CA ALA A 18 -0.69 -6.55 12.75
C ALA A 18 -1.33 -6.26 14.11
N PRO A 19 -2.59 -6.71 14.32
CA PRO A 19 -3.26 -6.54 15.61
C PRO A 19 -2.44 -7.07 16.79
N ALA A 20 -2.58 -6.39 17.93
CA ALA A 20 -1.89 -6.68 19.19
C ALA A 20 -0.36 -6.50 19.14
N GLY A 21 0.13 -5.50 18.39
CA GLY A 21 1.56 -5.14 18.38
C GLY A 21 2.45 -6.12 17.62
N ARG A 22 1.86 -7.08 16.91
CA ARG A 22 2.58 -8.03 16.05
C ARG A 22 2.91 -7.42 14.69
N THR A 23 3.71 -8.15 13.92
CA THR A 23 3.98 -7.88 12.51
C THR A 23 3.65 -9.11 11.67
N VAL A 24 3.47 -8.88 10.38
CA VAL A 24 3.52 -9.93 9.35
C VAL A 24 4.45 -9.45 8.26
N GLU A 25 5.11 -10.39 7.60
CA GLU A 25 6.13 -10.10 6.60
C GLU A 25 6.05 -11.00 5.37
N TRP A 26 6.55 -10.47 4.26
CA TRP A 26 6.68 -11.20 3.01
C TRP A 26 7.73 -10.57 2.11
N ASP A 27 8.30 -11.38 1.22
CA ASP A 27 9.04 -10.89 0.07
C ASP A 27 8.09 -10.76 -1.12
N ALA A 28 8.13 -9.63 -1.81
CA ALA A 28 7.36 -9.35 -3.00
C ALA A 28 8.29 -9.26 -4.22
N VAL A 29 7.89 -9.89 -5.32
CA VAL A 29 8.56 -9.83 -6.62
C VAL A 29 7.67 -9.14 -7.64
N VAL A 30 8.24 -8.19 -8.38
CA VAL A 30 7.61 -7.56 -9.54
C VAL A 30 7.57 -8.57 -10.69
N THR A 31 6.37 -8.85 -11.20
CA THR A 31 6.11 -9.85 -12.23
C THR A 31 5.88 -9.26 -13.61
N ASP A 32 5.45 -7.99 -13.68
CA ASP A 32 5.30 -7.23 -14.91
C ASP A 32 5.56 -5.76 -14.60
N GLU A 33 6.38 -5.11 -15.41
CA GLU A 33 6.65 -3.68 -15.35
C GLU A 33 6.74 -3.14 -16.76
N THR A 34 5.69 -2.42 -17.16
CA THR A 34 5.68 -1.68 -18.40
C THR A 34 5.51 -0.19 -18.07
N PRO A 35 6.49 0.66 -18.45
CA PRO A 35 6.42 2.09 -18.22
C PRO A 35 5.08 2.68 -18.66
N ASP A 36 4.51 3.55 -17.82
CA ASP A 36 3.25 4.26 -18.06
C ASP A 36 2.03 3.36 -18.33
N ARG A 37 2.08 2.09 -17.93
CA ARG A 37 1.03 1.10 -18.20
C ARG A 37 0.70 0.24 -17.00
N VAL A 38 1.65 -0.51 -16.47
CA VAL A 38 1.38 -1.49 -15.43
C VAL A 38 2.60 -1.77 -14.57
N ILE A 39 2.36 -1.97 -13.28
CA ILE A 39 3.28 -2.62 -12.35
C ILE A 39 2.49 -3.73 -11.66
N ALA A 40 2.90 -4.98 -11.82
CA ALA A 40 2.29 -6.14 -11.19
C ALA A 40 3.28 -6.85 -10.27
N TRP A 41 2.77 -7.45 -9.20
CA TRP A 41 3.60 -8.17 -8.23
C TRP A 41 2.89 -9.41 -7.67
N THR A 42 3.69 -10.29 -7.08
CA THR A 42 3.24 -11.39 -6.23
C THR A 42 4.17 -11.54 -5.04
N SER A 43 3.64 -12.04 -3.92
CA SER A 43 4.47 -12.50 -2.81
C SER A 43 5.17 -13.81 -3.17
N GLU A 44 6.38 -14.02 -2.66
CA GLU A 44 7.12 -15.28 -2.78
C GLU A 44 6.54 -16.38 -1.86
N PRO A 45 6.85 -17.67 -2.13
CA PRO A 45 6.43 -18.77 -1.27
C PRO A 45 6.91 -18.59 0.18
N GLY A 46 6.05 -18.92 1.15
CA GLY A 46 6.37 -18.80 2.58
C GLY A 46 6.00 -17.44 3.20
N ALA A 47 5.45 -16.51 2.43
CA ALA A 47 4.88 -15.26 2.94
C ALA A 47 3.83 -15.49 4.05
N ASP A 48 3.88 -14.70 5.13
CA ASP A 48 2.84 -14.70 6.16
C ASP A 48 1.46 -14.31 5.57
N VAL A 49 1.49 -13.50 4.52
CA VAL A 49 0.33 -13.04 3.77
C VAL A 49 0.60 -13.23 2.29
N ALA A 50 0.10 -14.34 1.74
CA ALA A 50 0.09 -14.53 0.29
C ALA A 50 -0.77 -13.43 -0.35
N ASN A 51 -0.14 -12.63 -1.21
CA ASN A 51 -0.80 -11.52 -1.89
C ASN A 51 -0.24 -11.32 -3.28
N SER A 52 -1.08 -10.78 -4.15
CA SER A 52 -0.68 -10.33 -5.46
C SER A 52 -1.48 -9.08 -5.82
N GLY A 53 -1.00 -8.35 -6.80
CA GLY A 53 -1.71 -7.18 -7.25
C GLY A 53 -1.11 -6.58 -8.48
N ARG A 54 -1.79 -5.54 -8.95
CA ARG A 54 -1.31 -4.70 -10.04
C ARG A 54 -1.82 -3.28 -9.90
N VAL A 55 -1.00 -2.33 -10.32
CA VAL A 55 -1.37 -0.94 -10.54
C VAL A 55 -1.37 -0.71 -12.05
N GLU A 56 -2.51 -0.30 -12.58
CA GLU A 56 -2.70 0.02 -14.00
C GLU A 56 -2.84 1.53 -14.16
N PHE A 57 -2.14 2.06 -15.16
CA PHE A 57 -2.16 3.46 -15.55
C PHE A 57 -2.84 3.60 -16.90
N ARG A 58 -3.89 4.43 -16.96
CA ARG A 58 -4.61 4.72 -18.20
C ARG A 58 -4.69 6.22 -18.41
N ASP A 59 -4.43 6.63 -19.64
CA ASP A 59 -4.63 8.01 -20.08
C ASP A 59 -6.12 8.40 -19.93
N ALA A 60 -6.38 9.53 -19.29
CA ALA A 60 -7.70 10.14 -19.12
C ALA A 60 -7.91 11.35 -20.04
N GLY A 61 -7.00 11.57 -21.00
CA GLY A 61 -6.94 12.71 -21.91
C GLY A 61 -6.52 13.99 -21.18
N ALA A 62 -7.20 15.11 -21.47
CA ALA A 62 -6.93 16.41 -20.85
C ALA A 62 -7.15 16.46 -19.31
N ARG A 63 -7.56 15.34 -18.69
CA ARG A 63 -7.88 15.23 -17.26
C ARG A 63 -6.84 14.43 -16.45
N GLY A 64 -5.73 14.02 -17.06
CA GLY A 64 -4.61 13.35 -16.39
C GLY A 64 -4.64 11.83 -16.53
N THR A 65 -4.31 11.10 -15.47
CA THR A 65 -4.16 9.63 -15.49
C THR A 65 -5.17 8.97 -14.54
N ILE A 66 -5.87 7.94 -15.03
CA ILE A 66 -6.63 7.02 -14.19
C ILE A 66 -5.68 5.95 -13.67
N VAL A 67 -5.56 5.88 -12.34
CA VAL A 67 -4.77 4.86 -11.65
C VAL A 67 -5.72 3.85 -11.00
N THR A 68 -5.60 2.58 -11.40
CA THR A 68 -6.41 1.48 -10.86
C THR A 68 -5.50 0.51 -10.12
N ALA A 69 -5.71 0.35 -8.81
CA ALA A 69 -5.02 -0.67 -8.02
C ALA A 69 -5.96 -1.86 -7.78
N THR A 70 -5.53 -3.05 -8.20
CA THR A 70 -6.17 -4.32 -7.88
C THR A 70 -5.27 -5.09 -6.94
N ILE A 71 -5.78 -5.54 -5.80
CA ILE A 71 -5.01 -6.31 -4.83
C ILE A 71 -5.82 -7.53 -4.41
N VAL A 72 -5.17 -8.69 -4.44
CA VAL A 72 -5.73 -9.99 -4.09
C VAL A 72 -4.91 -10.54 -2.93
N TYR A 73 -5.60 -11.15 -1.97
CA TYR A 73 -4.98 -11.78 -0.80
C TYR A 73 -5.56 -13.18 -0.63
N ASP A 74 -4.72 -14.14 -0.29
CA ASP A 74 -5.14 -15.47 0.12
C ASP A 74 -4.68 -15.73 1.57
N PRO A 75 -5.55 -15.52 2.57
CA PRO A 75 -5.16 -15.70 3.96
C PRO A 75 -4.91 -17.19 4.26
N PRO A 76 -3.74 -17.57 4.79
CA PRO A 76 -3.45 -18.96 5.12
C PRO A 76 -4.36 -19.48 6.24
N ALA A 77 -4.61 -20.79 6.29
CA ALA A 77 -5.41 -21.39 7.36
C ALA A 77 -4.76 -21.21 8.76
N GLY A 78 -5.58 -21.28 9.81
CA GLY A 78 -5.08 -21.32 11.20
C GLY A 78 -4.91 -19.95 11.87
N ILE A 79 -3.93 -19.84 12.78
CA ILE A 79 -3.74 -18.66 13.63
C ILE A 79 -3.34 -17.43 12.81
N VAL A 80 -2.44 -17.60 11.84
CA VAL A 80 -2.00 -16.53 10.92
C VAL A 80 -3.19 -15.99 10.14
N GLY A 81 -4.02 -16.88 9.57
CA GLY A 81 -5.27 -16.49 8.90
C GLY A 81 -6.22 -15.65 9.75
N LYS A 82 -6.39 -15.98 11.04
CA LYS A 82 -7.22 -15.19 11.96
C LYS A 82 -6.65 -13.79 12.21
N ILE A 83 -5.32 -13.64 12.22
CA ILE A 83 -4.64 -12.36 12.41
C ILE A 83 -4.80 -11.50 11.16
N VAL A 84 -4.56 -12.10 10.00
CA VAL A 84 -4.74 -11.50 8.67
C VAL A 84 -6.20 -11.05 8.51
N ALA A 85 -7.16 -11.94 8.76
CA ALA A 85 -8.58 -11.60 8.74
C ALA A 85 -8.88 -10.40 9.66
N LYS A 86 -8.38 -10.37 10.90
CA LYS A 86 -8.59 -9.22 11.81
C LYS A 86 -7.91 -7.93 11.33
N MET A 87 -6.75 -8.01 10.70
CA MET A 87 -6.09 -6.86 10.08
C MET A 87 -6.96 -6.29 8.95
N PHE A 88 -7.48 -7.16 8.10
CA PHE A 88 -8.27 -6.82 6.92
C PHE A 88 -9.78 -6.67 7.18
N GLN A 89 -10.30 -7.04 8.35
CA GLN A 89 -11.68 -6.70 8.75
C GLN A 89 -11.88 -5.19 8.88
N ARG A 90 -10.80 -4.42 8.97
CA ARG A 90 -10.80 -2.97 8.74
C ARG A 90 -10.90 -2.71 7.23
N GLU A 91 -12.08 -2.91 6.66
CA GLU A 91 -12.51 -2.48 5.31
C GLU A 91 -11.36 -2.21 4.32
N PRO A 92 -10.80 -3.25 3.67
CA PRO A 92 -9.61 -3.14 2.82
C PRO A 92 -9.83 -2.17 1.66
N ALA A 93 -11.04 -2.18 1.11
CA ALA A 93 -11.47 -1.24 0.08
C ALA A 93 -11.41 0.21 0.55
N ILE A 94 -11.72 0.49 1.83
CA ILE A 94 -11.64 1.86 2.38
C ILE A 94 -10.19 2.27 2.57
N GLN A 95 -9.32 1.37 3.05
CA GLN A 95 -7.88 1.66 3.16
C GLN A 95 -7.26 1.94 1.79
N ALA A 96 -7.47 1.06 0.81
CA ALA A 96 -6.99 1.24 -0.56
C ALA A 96 -7.53 2.53 -1.20
N ARG A 97 -8.81 2.86 -0.99
CA ARG A 97 -9.39 4.12 -1.47
C ARG A 97 -8.78 5.36 -0.82
N ARG A 98 -8.47 5.31 0.48
CA ARG A 98 -7.79 6.42 1.17
C ARG A 98 -6.38 6.60 0.67
N ASP A 99 -5.65 5.51 0.46
CA ASP A 99 -4.28 5.56 -0.03
C ASP A 99 -4.22 6.06 -1.48
N LEU A 100 -5.11 5.61 -2.36
CA LEU A 100 -5.25 6.16 -3.72
C LEU A 100 -5.62 7.65 -3.71
N ARG A 101 -6.45 8.11 -2.77
CA ARG A 101 -6.79 9.53 -2.63
C ARG A 101 -5.57 10.36 -2.20
N ARG A 102 -4.78 9.87 -1.25
CA ARG A 102 -3.55 10.53 -0.82
C ARG A 102 -2.52 10.56 -1.94
N PHE A 103 -2.38 9.46 -2.66
CA PHE A 103 -1.54 9.38 -3.85
C PHE A 103 -1.96 10.41 -4.90
N LYS A 104 -3.26 10.52 -5.21
CA LYS A 104 -3.78 11.54 -6.12
C LYS A 104 -3.40 12.96 -5.67
N GLN A 105 -3.58 13.28 -4.39
CA GLN A 105 -3.19 14.59 -3.86
C GLN A 105 -1.70 14.86 -4.06
N LEU A 106 -0.85 13.92 -3.65
CA LEU A 106 0.60 14.05 -3.79
C LEU A 106 1.02 14.28 -5.25
N MET A 107 0.43 13.53 -6.19
CA MET A 107 0.78 13.64 -7.61
C MET A 107 0.24 14.91 -8.26
N GLU A 108 -0.91 15.44 -7.84
CA GLU A 108 -1.54 16.60 -8.46
C GLU A 108 -1.10 17.94 -7.85
N THR A 109 -0.76 17.95 -6.55
CA THR A 109 -0.45 19.19 -5.82
C THR A 109 0.92 19.19 -5.18
N GLY A 110 1.65 18.07 -5.22
CA GLY A 110 2.92 17.92 -4.50
C GLY A 110 2.77 17.76 -2.99
N GLU A 111 1.54 17.72 -2.46
CA GLU A 111 1.25 17.74 -1.03
C GLU A 111 0.13 16.75 -0.68
N ILE A 112 0.13 16.23 0.56
CA ILE A 112 -0.97 15.43 1.09
C ILE A 112 -1.68 16.25 2.15
N ALA A 113 -2.95 16.57 1.94
CA ALA A 113 -3.73 17.32 2.92
C ALA A 113 -3.90 16.50 4.21
N THR A 114 -3.31 16.98 5.30
CA THR A 114 -3.45 16.39 6.64
C THR A 114 -4.40 17.28 7.47
N GLY A 115 -5.36 16.66 8.15
CA GLY A 115 -6.35 17.38 8.97
C GLY A 115 -5.83 17.82 10.34
N SER A 116 -4.52 17.83 10.55
CA SER A 116 -3.91 18.14 11.84
C SER A 116 -2.77 19.12 11.63
N PHE A 117 -2.89 20.32 12.19
CA PHE A 117 -1.72 21.11 12.53
C PHE A 117 -0.77 20.21 13.32
N THR A 118 0.46 20.04 12.82
CA THR A 118 1.47 19.43 13.69
C THR A 118 1.62 20.31 14.93
N ARG A 119 1.95 19.73 16.08
CA ARG A 119 2.13 20.49 17.32
C ARG A 119 3.11 21.66 17.14
N LYS A 120 4.14 21.45 16.30
CA LYS A 120 5.08 22.47 15.87
C LYS A 120 4.41 23.64 15.11
N GLN A 121 3.52 23.34 14.16
CA GLN A 121 2.80 24.38 13.39
C GLN A 121 1.80 25.16 14.25
N HIS A 122 1.11 24.51 15.19
CA HIS A 122 0.25 25.20 16.16
C HIS A 122 1.06 26.17 17.03
N ASP A 123 2.22 25.74 17.52
CA ASP A 123 3.07 26.55 18.39
C ASP A 123 3.77 27.71 17.64
N GLU A 124 3.99 27.59 16.33
CA GLU A 124 4.56 28.65 15.48
C GLU A 124 3.53 29.69 15.02
N GLU A 125 2.25 29.31 14.84
CA GLU A 125 1.19 30.19 14.32
C GLU A 125 0.45 30.97 15.42
N PHE A 126 0.44 30.46 16.65
CA PHE A 126 -0.25 31.07 17.81
C PHE A 126 0.70 31.59 18.90
N ALA A 127 1.98 31.76 18.60
CA ALA A 127 2.97 32.48 19.42
C ALA A 127 3.21 33.90 18.91
#